data_AF-A0A421E6X7-F1
#
_entry.id   AF-A0A421E6X7-F1
#
_cell.length_a   1.000
_cell.length_b   1.000
_cell.length_c   1.000
_cell.angle_alpha   90.00
_cell.angle_beta   90.00
_cell.angle_gamma   90.00
#
_symmetry.space_group_name_H-M   'P 1'
#
loop_
_entity.id
_entity.type
_entity.pdbx_description
1 polymer ?
#
loop_
_entity_poly.entity_id
_entity_poly.type
_entity_poly.pdbx_seq_one_letter_code
_entity_poly.pdbx_strand_id
1 'polypeptide(L)'
;MTELRVRKPDGWTTVSFPDEVATISVVGGKVDGQLCLTLTGEREDSPRIVETGILDVDKSDENLLENTVPRTEDGTSIALDWLLPE
;
A
#
# COMPACT_ATOMS: atom_id res chain seq x y z
N MET A 1 7.96 -15.85 -3.02
CA MET A 1 6.91 -14.87 -3.35
C MET A 1 6.52 -14.18 -2.06
N THR A 2 6.41 -12.85 -2.07
CA THR A 2 5.97 -12.07 -0.91
C THR A 2 4.47 -11.82 -1.04
N GLU A 3 3.70 -12.10 0.00
CA GLU A 3 2.25 -11.93 0.01
C GLU A 3 1.86 -10.90 1.07
N LEU A 4 1.01 -9.94 0.68
CA LEU A 4 0.49 -8.90 1.55
C LEU A 4 -1.04 -9.02 1.59
N ARG A 5 -1.59 -9.13 2.80
CA ARG A 5 -3.02 -9.06 3.03
C ARG A 5 -3.45 -7.60 3.04
N VAL A 6 -4.35 -7.26 2.13
CA VAL A 6 -4.80 -5.89 1.90
C VAL A 6 -6.31 -5.79 1.91
N ARG A 7 -6.85 -4.67 2.37
CA ARG A 7 -8.28 -4.37 2.29
C ARG A 7 -8.55 -3.69 0.95
N LYS A 8 -9.51 -4.18 0.19
CA LYS A 8 -10.10 -3.52 -0.99
C LYS A 8 -11.59 -3.25 -0.69
N PRO A 9 -12.33 -2.53 -1.56
CA PRO A 9 -13.74 -2.22 -1.31
C PRO A 9 -14.63 -3.46 -1.10
N ASP A 10 -14.31 -4.57 -1.75
CA ASP A 10 -15.04 -5.84 -1.69
C ASP A 10 -14.68 -6.71 -0.47
N GLY A 11 -13.52 -6.49 0.16
CA GLY A 11 -13.07 -7.37 1.24
C GLY A 11 -11.59 -7.28 1.55
N TRP A 12 -11.16 -8.14 2.46
CA TRP A 12 -9.73 -8.45 2.59
C TRP A 12 -9.35 -9.44 1.51
N THR A 13 -8.23 -9.19 0.84
CA THR A 13 -7.67 -10.04 -0.21
C THR A 13 -6.15 -10.08 -0.09
N THR A 14 -5.50 -10.90 -0.91
CA THR A 14 -4.04 -11.03 -0.96
C THR A 14 -3.51 -10.42 -2.25
N VAL A 15 -2.44 -9.63 -2.13
CA VAL A 15 -1.61 -9.17 -3.24
C VAL A 15 -0.27 -9.92 -3.17
N SER A 16 0.21 -10.41 -4.29
CA SER A 16 1.43 -11.22 -4.37
C SER A 16 2.49 -10.52 -5.22
N PHE A 17 3.69 -10.39 -4.68
CA PHE A 17 4.87 -9.87 -5.36
C PHE A 17 5.87 -11.01 -5.62
N PRO A 18 6.45 -11.13 -6.83
CA PRO A 18 7.43 -12.16 -7.14
C PRO A 18 8.73 -11.94 -6.35
N ASP A 19 9.56 -12.98 -6.21
CA ASP A 19 10.79 -12.97 -5.41
C ASP A 19 11.87 -11.99 -5.89
N GLU A 20 11.77 -11.54 -7.14
CA GLU A 20 12.64 -10.54 -7.75
C GLU A 20 12.35 -9.09 -7.28
N VAL A 21 11.28 -8.88 -6.52
CA VAL A 21 10.98 -7.58 -5.91
C VAL A 21 11.86 -7.38 -4.69
N ALA A 22 12.73 -6.38 -4.75
CA ALA A 22 13.71 -6.10 -3.70
C ALA A 22 13.09 -5.41 -2.49
N THR A 23 12.22 -4.42 -2.74
CA THR A 23 11.48 -3.70 -1.70
C THR A 23 10.04 -3.46 -2.10
N ILE A 24 9.15 -3.40 -1.11
CA ILE A 24 7.76 -3.01 -1.30
C ILE A 24 7.52 -1.77 -0.46
N SER A 25 7.13 -0.68 -1.09
CA SER A 25 6.75 0.56 -0.41
C SER A 25 5.23 0.78 -0.50
N VAL A 26 4.69 1.52 0.46
CA VAL A 26 3.28 1.92 0.48
C VAL A 26 3.15 3.43 0.48
N VAL A 27 2.29 3.96 -0.38
CA VAL A 27 1.92 5.37 -0.37
C VAL A 27 0.42 5.51 -0.24
N GLY A 28 -0.02 6.46 0.58
CA GLY A 28 -1.42 6.89 0.59
C GLY A 28 -1.73 7.70 -0.65
N GLY A 29 -3.01 7.96 -0.91
CA GLY A 29 -3.50 8.71 -2.07
C GLY A 29 -4.99 8.99 -1.93
N LYS A 30 -5.48 10.10 -2.48
CA LYS A 30 -6.92 10.34 -2.62
C LYS A 30 -7.33 10.08 -4.06
N VAL A 31 -8.27 9.16 -4.28
CA VAL A 31 -8.88 8.89 -5.59
C VAL A 31 -10.39 9.07 -5.42
N ASP A 32 -10.99 9.97 -6.19
CA ASP A 32 -12.43 10.27 -6.16
C ASP A 32 -13.00 10.55 -4.75
N GLY A 33 -12.28 11.30 -3.93
CA GLY A 33 -12.76 11.61 -2.57
C GLY A 33 -12.35 10.59 -1.51
N GLN A 34 -11.90 9.41 -1.91
CA GLN A 34 -11.67 8.26 -1.04
C GLN A 34 -10.18 7.96 -0.87
N LEU A 35 -9.85 7.38 0.27
CA LEU A 35 -8.53 6.81 0.52
C LEU A 35 -8.23 5.70 -0.47
N CYS A 36 -7.03 5.76 -1.05
CA CYS A 36 -6.44 4.70 -1.85
C CYS A 36 -4.94 4.62 -1.54
N LEU A 37 -4.54 3.58 -0.83
CA LEU A 37 -3.16 3.15 -0.75
C LEU A 37 -2.72 2.53 -2.09
N THR A 38 -1.45 2.74 -2.42
CA THR A 38 -0.76 2.10 -3.53
C THR A 38 0.48 1.39 -2.99
N LEU A 39 0.61 0.10 -3.31
CA LEU A 39 1.83 -0.66 -3.06
C LEU A 39 2.70 -0.63 -4.32
N THR A 40 3.98 -0.35 -4.14
CA THR A 40 4.98 -0.37 -5.22
C THR A 40 6.07 -1.36 -4.88
N GLY A 41 6.18 -2.42 -5.69
CA GLY A 41 7.28 -3.38 -5.65
C GLY A 41 8.38 -2.96 -6.60
N GLU A 42 9.53 -2.57 -6.06
CA GLU A 42 10.70 -2.16 -6.84
C GLU A 42 11.50 -3.37 -7.33
N ARG A 43 11.91 -3.32 -8.62
CA ARG A 43 12.71 -4.37 -9.28
C ARG A 43 13.94 -3.72 -9.91
N GLU A 44 15.10 -4.33 -9.73
CA GLU A 44 16.40 -3.77 -10.17
C GLU A 44 16.49 -3.67 -11.71
N ASP A 45 16.18 -4.77 -12.41
CA ASP A 45 16.32 -4.89 -13.86
C ASP A 45 14.98 -4.95 -14.62
N SER A 46 13.89 -4.52 -13.97
CA SER A 46 12.54 -4.64 -14.53
C SER A 46 11.61 -3.52 -14.07
N PRO A 47 10.51 -3.24 -14.80
CA PRO A 47 9.56 -2.21 -14.38
C PRO A 47 9.02 -2.48 -12.97
N ARG A 48 8.79 -1.47 -12.14
CA ARG A 48 8.09 -1.64 -10.87
C ARG A 48 6.71 -2.28 -11.04
N ILE A 49 6.27 -3.03 -10.02
CA ILE A 49 4.91 -3.56 -9.91
C ILE A 49 4.09 -2.60 -9.07
N VAL A 50 2.93 -2.16 -9.55
CA VAL A 50 2.10 -1.15 -8.88
C VAL A 50 0.71 -1.73 -8.64
N GLU A 51 0.32 -1.79 -7.37
CA GLU A 51 -0.96 -2.32 -6.92
C GLU A 51 -1.77 -1.22 -6.26
N THR A 52 -2.95 -0.93 -6.81
CA THR A 52 -3.80 0.20 -6.43
C THR A 52 -5.16 -0.28 -5.90
N GLY A 53 -5.99 0.66 -5.45
CA GLY A 53 -7.33 0.38 -4.93
C GLY A 53 -7.31 -0.27 -3.55
N ILE A 54 -6.21 -0.09 -2.81
CA ILE A 54 -6.05 -0.63 -1.47
C ILE A 54 -6.57 0.40 -0.48
N LEU A 55 -7.31 -0.04 0.52
CA LEU A 55 -7.87 0.79 1.60
C LEU A 55 -7.06 0.62 2.88
N ASP A 56 -6.45 -0.54 3.11
CA ASP A 56 -5.59 -0.81 4.26
C ASP A 56 -4.65 -1.98 3.97
N VAL A 57 -3.57 -2.08 4.75
CA VAL A 57 -2.68 -3.25 4.80
C VAL A 57 -2.83 -3.90 6.18
N ASP A 58 -2.85 -5.23 6.23
CA ASP A 58 -2.93 -5.95 7.50
C ASP A 58 -1.69 -5.64 8.35
N LYS A 59 -1.91 -5.36 9.63
CA LYS A 59 -0.84 -5.00 10.58
C LYS A 59 0.20 -6.09 10.74
N SER A 60 -0.16 -7.37 10.54
CA SER A 60 0.79 -8.47 10.58
C SER A 60 1.82 -8.45 9.45
N ASP A 61 1.50 -7.73 8.37
CA ASP A 61 2.26 -7.74 7.13
C ASP A 61 3.01 -6.42 6.89
N GLU A 62 2.77 -5.40 7.72
CA GLU A 62 3.45 -4.10 7.62
C GLU A 62 4.96 -4.19 7.79
N ASN A 63 5.47 -5.21 8.50
CA ASN A 63 6.92 -5.44 8.63
C ASN A 63 7.60 -5.91 7.33
N LEU A 64 6.82 -6.22 6.29
CA LEU A 64 7.31 -6.56 4.97
C LEU A 64 7.45 -5.32 4.07
N LEU A 65 6.99 -4.16 4.54
CA LEU A 65 7.07 -2.89 3.83
C LEU A 65 8.35 -2.14 4.22
N GLU A 66 8.91 -1.42 3.25
CA GLU A 66 10.07 -0.53 3.46
C GLU A 66 9.72 0.67 4.35
N ASN A 67 8.45 1.10 4.32
CA ASN A 67 7.96 2.25 5.06
C ASN A 67 6.63 1.94 5.75
N THR A 68 6.28 2.76 6.74
CA THR A 68 5.04 2.59 7.51
C THR A 68 3.82 2.92 6.67
N VAL A 69 2.74 2.17 6.86
CA VAL A 69 1.42 2.53 6.30
C VAL A 69 1.01 3.89 6.86
N PRO A 70 0.68 4.87 6.00
CA PRO A 70 0.25 6.17 6.47
C PRO A 70 -1.09 6.04 7.19
N ARG A 71 -1.12 6.38 8.49
CA ARG A 71 -2.30 6.31 9.36
C ARG A 71 -2.49 7.62 10.13
N THR A 72 -3.74 7.95 10.48
CA THR A 72 -4.13 8.98 11.45
C THR A 72 -3.83 8.51 12.86
N GLU A 73 -3.91 9.41 13.84
CA GLU A 73 -3.71 9.09 15.26
C GLU A 73 -4.68 8.01 15.78
N ASP A 74 -5.88 7.90 15.21
CA ASP A 74 -6.85 6.85 15.55
C ASP A 74 -6.62 5.52 14.79
N GLY A 75 -5.57 5.44 13.97
CA GLY A 75 -5.16 4.24 13.23
C GLY A 75 -5.84 4.05 11.88
N THR A 76 -6.66 5.01 11.43
CA THR A 76 -7.29 5.02 10.09
C THR A 76 -6.26 5.36 9.02
N SER A 77 -6.23 4.63 7.92
CA SER A 77 -5.26 4.88 6.85
C SER A 77 -5.49 6.26 6.17
N ILE A 78 -4.42 7.03 5.89
CA ILE A 78 -4.48 8.40 5.35
C ILE A 78 -4.25 8.41 3.84
N ALA A 79 -5.15 9.12 3.15
CA ALA A 79 -5.05 9.46 1.74
C ALA A 79 -4.09 10.64 1.62
N LEU A 80 -3.07 10.58 0.75
CA LEU A 80 -1.94 11.53 0.60
C LEU A 80 -2.27 13.03 0.62
N ASP A 81 -3.54 13.45 0.57
CA ASP A 81 -3.99 14.84 0.48
C ASP A 81 -4.93 15.27 1.63
N TRP A 82 -4.93 14.58 2.78
CA TRP A 82 -4.87 15.29 4.07
C TRP A 82 -3.40 15.60 4.45
N LEU A 83 -2.45 15.13 3.61
CA LEU A 83 -1.01 15.26 3.73
C LEU A 83 -0.40 16.24 2.70
N LEU A 84 -1.23 17.01 1.97
CA LEU A 84 -0.82 18.21 1.24
C LEU A 84 -1.76 19.39 1.60
N PRO A 85 -1.24 20.61 1.89
CA PRO A 85 -2.04 21.84 1.92
C PRO A 85 -2.53 22.24 0.51
N GLU A 86 -3.56 23.10 0.44
CA GLU A 86 -4.08 23.73 -0.79
C GLU A 86 -3.01 24.44 -1.64
#